data_AF-A0A0E9MKM1-F1
#
_entry.id   AF-A0A0E9MKM1-F1
#
_cell.length_a   1.000
_cell.length_b   1.000
_cell.length_c   1.000
_cell.angle_alpha   90.00
_cell.angle_beta   90.00
_cell.angle_gamma   90.00
#
_symmetry.space_group_name_H-M   'P 1'
#
loop_
_entity.id
_entity.type
_entity.pdbx_description
1 polymer ?
#
loop_
_entity_poly.entity_id
_entity_poly.type
_entity_poly.pdbx_seq_one_letter_code
_entity_poly.pdbx_strand_id
1 'polypeptide(L)' 'MATKLKSGQIAKVSGQYGLLGPRGGDTGKEVTVTKGEPLPPTPKPGMSFTLNDKTKH' A
#
# COMPACT_ATOMS: atom_id res chain seq x y z
N MET A 1 5.02 -3.43 -13.85
CA MET A 1 3.89 -2.52 -13.52
C MET A 1 3.58 -2.67 -12.03
N ALA A 2 4.09 -1.78 -11.18
CA ALA A 2 3.71 -1.76 -9.76
C ALA A 2 2.24 -1.33 -9.68
N THR A 3 1.33 -2.28 -9.43
CA THR A 3 -0.10 -2.00 -9.25
C THR A 3 -0.28 -1.09 -8.04
N LYS A 4 -0.64 0.17 -8.27
CA LYS A 4 -1.08 1.10 -7.22
C LYS A 4 -2.34 0.53 -6.59
N LEU A 5 -2.24 0.11 -5.32
CA LEU A 5 -3.37 -0.41 -4.56
C LEU A 5 -4.09 0.74 -3.85
N LYS A 6 -5.39 0.60 -3.62
CA LYS A 6 -6.18 1.61 -2.88
C LYS A 6 -6.49 1.14 -1.47
N SER A 7 -6.83 2.07 -0.57
CA SER A 7 -7.40 1.72 0.75
C SER A 7 -8.58 0.75 0.59
N GLY A 8 -8.64 -0.26 1.44
CA GLY A 8 -9.68 -1.29 1.41
C GLY A 8 -9.53 -2.34 0.30
N GLN A 9 -8.53 -2.22 -0.57
CA GLN A 9 -8.22 -3.27 -1.53
C GLN A 9 -7.47 -4.41 -0.83
N ILE A 10 -7.78 -5.66 -1.18
CA ILE A 10 -7.11 -6.82 -0.60
C ILE A 10 -5.65 -6.86 -1.05
N ALA A 11 -4.73 -6.96 -0.09
CA ALA A 11 -3.31 -7.10 -0.34
C ALA A 11 -3.04 -8.48 -0.99
N LYS A 12 -2.52 -8.47 -2.23
CA LYS A 12 -2.22 -9.70 -2.98
C LYS A 12 -1.03 -10.48 -2.43
N VAL A 13 -0.16 -9.80 -1.68
CA VAL A 13 1.08 -10.33 -1.13
C VAL A 13 1.33 -9.70 0.24
N SER A 14 2.04 -10.41 1.11
CA SER A 14 2.52 -9.88 2.37
C SER A 14 3.71 -8.97 2.11
N GLY A 15 3.76 -7.83 2.76
CA GLY A 15 4.86 -6.90 2.58
C GLY A 15 4.68 -5.56 3.25
N GLN A 16 5.69 -4.73 3.07
CA GLN A 16 5.67 -3.32 3.39
C GLN A 16 5.17 -2.53 2.18
N TYR A 17 4.12 -1.77 2.40
CA TYR A 17 3.47 -0.93 1.43
C TYR A 17 3.77 0.53 1.72
N GLY A 18 4.48 1.20 0.80
CA GLY A 18 4.66 2.64 0.83
C GLY A 18 3.38 3.37 0.44
N LEU A 19 3.03 4.40 1.19
CA LEU A 19 1.91 5.28 0.90
C LEU A 19 2.34 6.39 -0.07
N LEU A 20 1.73 6.37 -1.24
CA LEU A 20 1.85 7.39 -2.27
C LEU A 20 0.74 8.43 -2.11
N GLY A 21 1.11 9.70 -2.17
CA GLY A 21 0.19 10.82 -2.20
C GLY A 21 -0.66 10.84 -3.49
N PRO A 22 -1.67 11.72 -3.56
CA PRO A 22 -2.59 11.81 -4.70
C PRO A 22 -1.93 12.14 -6.05
N ARG A 23 -0.70 12.70 -6.02
CA ARG A 23 0.10 12.96 -7.23
C ARG A 23 1.21 11.93 -7.46
N GLY A 24 1.23 10.84 -6.70
CA GLY A 24 2.25 9.80 -6.81
C GLY A 24 3.59 10.12 -6.12
N GLY A 25 3.65 11.17 -5.30
CA GLY A 25 4.82 11.44 -4.46
C GLY A 25 4.80 10.57 -3.20
N ASP A 26 5.95 10.07 -2.78
CA ASP A 26 6.07 9.32 -1.53
C ASP A 26 5.73 10.21 -0.33
N THR A 27 4.87 9.69 0.54
CA THR A 27 4.53 10.41 1.79
C THR A 27 5.47 10.07 2.95
N GLY A 28 6.44 9.16 2.73
CA GLY A 28 7.33 8.64 3.77
C GLY A 28 6.62 7.76 4.80
N LYS A 29 5.34 7.43 4.57
CA LYS A 29 4.57 6.51 5.41
C LYS A 29 4.60 5.13 4.78
N GLU A 30 4.90 4.13 5.58
CA GLU A 30 4.88 2.73 5.17
C GLU A 30 3.97 1.95 6.10
N VAL A 31 3.25 0.98 5.55
CA VAL A 31 2.34 0.11 6.30
C VAL A 31 2.66 -1.35 5.98
N THR A 32 2.77 -2.17 7.00
CA THR A 32 2.92 -3.61 6.83
C THR A 32 1.55 -4.24 6.72
N VAL A 33 1.30 -4.98 5.65
CA VAL A 33 0.01 -5.66 5.44
C VAL A 33 0.26 -7.10 5.04
N THR A 34 -0.54 -8.01 5.58
CA THR A 34 -0.43 -9.43 5.24
C THR A 34 -1.25 -9.77 3.99
N LYS A 35 -0.85 -10.82 3.29
CA LYS A 35 -1.58 -11.30 2.11
C LYS A 35 -2.98 -11.73 2.52
N GLY A 36 -3.99 -11.21 1.82
CA GLY A 36 -5.40 -11.55 2.07
C GLY A 36 -6.12 -10.60 3.01
N GLU A 37 -5.42 -9.68 3.67
CA GLU A 37 -6.03 -8.62 4.46
C GLU A 37 -6.36 -7.38 3.62
N PRO A 38 -7.41 -6.63 3.98
CA PRO A 38 -7.69 -5.34 3.36
C PRO A 38 -6.64 -4.30 3.76
N LEU A 39 -6.16 -3.52 2.79
CA LEU A 39 -5.25 -2.41 3.06
C LEU A 39 -5.91 -1.37 3.99
N PRO A 40 -5.16 -0.82 4.96
CA PRO A 40 -5.69 0.14 5.90
C PRO A 40 -6.24 1.39 5.20
N PRO A 41 -7.19 2.11 5.83
CA PRO A 41 -7.71 3.36 5.30
C PRO A 41 -6.59 4.39 5.16
N THR A 42 -6.53 5.06 4.01
CA THR A 42 -5.58 6.13 3.81
C THR A 42 -6.04 7.39 4.54
N PRO A 43 -5.11 8.17 5.14
CA PRO A 43 -5.48 9.36 5.91
C PRO A 43 -6.04 10.50 5.05
N LYS A 44 -5.82 10.49 3.72
CA LYS A 44 -6.44 11.44 2.79
C LYS A 44 -6.98 10.72 1.55
N PRO A 45 -8.10 11.21 0.99
CA PRO A 45 -8.63 10.71 -0.27
C PRO A 45 -7.64 10.93 -1.42
N GLY A 46 -7.60 9.98 -2.36
CA GLY A 46 -6.71 10.01 -3.52
C GLY A 46 -5.32 9.43 -3.30
N MET A 47 -4.94 9.08 -2.06
CA MET A 47 -3.70 8.34 -1.79
C MET A 47 -3.77 6.91 -2.32
N SER A 48 -2.61 6.34 -2.64
CA SER A 48 -2.42 4.98 -3.14
C SER A 48 -1.33 4.26 -2.35
N PHE A 49 -1.29 2.95 -2.40
CA PHE A 49 -0.22 2.13 -1.84
C PHE A 49 0.61 1.53 -2.97
N THR A 50 1.92 1.51 -2.78
CA THR A 50 2.86 0.76 -3.60
C THR A 50 3.53 -0.30 -2.74
N LEU A 51 3.79 -1.46 -3.31
CA LEU A 51 4.53 -2.49 -2.61
C LEU A 51 6.01 -2.17 -2.72
N ASN A 52 6.63 -1.76 -1.62
CA ASN A 52 8.06 -1.47 -1.57
C ASN A 52 8.84 -2.77 -1.39
N ASP A 53 8.48 -3.52 -0.35
CA ASP A 53 9.16 -4.77 -0.02
C ASP A 53 8.15 -5.89 0.23
N LYS A 54 8.45 -7.07 -0.32
CA LYS A 54 7.65 -8.28 -0.11
C LYS A 54 8.26 -9.05 1.04
N THR A 55 7.52 -9.19 2.14
CA THR A 55 7.88 -10.15 3.17
C THR A 55 7.57 -11.55 2.63
N LYS A 56 8.63 -12.26 2.22
CA LYS A 56 8.58 -13.67 1.84
C LYS A 56 8.72 -14.53 3.10
N HIS A 57 7.74 -15.40 3.30
CA HIS A 57 7.86 -16.64 4.08
C HIS A 57 7.90 -17.81 3.09
#